data_AF-A0A954F4W2-F1
#
_entry.id   AF-A0A954F4W2-F1
#
_cell.length_a   1.000
_cell.length_b   1.000
_cell.length_c   1.000
_cell.angle_alpha   90.00
_cell.angle_beta   90.00
_cell.angle_gamma   90.00
#
_symmetry.space_group_name_H-M   'P 1'
#
loop_
_entity.id
_entity.type
_entity.pdbx_description
1 polymer ?
#
loop_
_entity_poly.entity_id
_entity_poly.type
_entity_poly.pdbx_seq_one_letter_code
_entity_poly.pdbx_strand_id
1 'polypeptide(L)'
;EFYVCGLLHKVGQAVMLDSIGKPYAQLLQVASHNPSCTQLLETKKLGFNHQEVGALVAKRWDLPEAVVDAIQFHGQPLEALGPRLHVHLITVASRVARYLIVGDMEAASHMMLSNCEALGMNPERAAQILDRIDVNAGV
;
A
#
# COMPACT_ATOMS: atom_id res chain seq x y z
N GLU A 1 0.85 13.71 7.56
CA GLU A 1 1.53 12.99 6.46
C GLU A 1 1.12 11.53 6.37
N PHE A 2 1.32 10.69 7.40
CA PHE A 2 1.01 9.24 7.32
C PHE A 2 -0.43 8.90 6.89
N TYR A 3 -1.44 9.64 7.36
CA TYR A 3 -2.82 9.47 6.91
C TYR A 3 -2.98 9.71 5.40
N VAL A 4 -2.30 10.73 4.88
CA VAL A 4 -2.28 11.06 3.45
C VAL A 4 -1.58 9.96 2.66
N CYS A 5 -0.46 9.42 3.16
CA CYS A 5 0.17 8.24 2.56
C CYS A 5 -0.80 7.05 2.52
N GLY A 6 -1.49 6.77 3.63
CA GLY A 6 -2.54 5.75 3.72
C GLY A 6 -3.61 5.90 2.65
N LEU A 7 -4.13 7.11 2.50
CA LEU A 7 -5.20 7.41 1.56
C LEU A 7 -4.72 7.35 0.10
N LEU A 8 -3.51 7.84 -0.18
CA LEU A 8 -3.03 8.08 -1.55
C LEU A 8 -2.07 7.01 -2.08
N HIS A 9 -1.62 6.04 -1.29
CA HIS A 9 -0.62 5.05 -1.73
C HIS A 9 -0.97 4.32 -3.03
N LYS A 10 -2.26 4.20 -3.36
CA LYS A 10 -2.75 3.58 -4.61
C LYS A 10 -3.45 4.55 -5.56
N VAL A 11 -3.25 5.87 -5.42
CA VAL A 11 -3.88 6.89 -6.29
C VAL A 11 -3.59 6.65 -7.77
N GLY A 12 -2.42 6.09 -8.11
CA GLY A 12 -2.08 5.73 -9.48
C GLY A 12 -3.03 4.71 -10.11
N GLN A 13 -3.61 3.78 -9.33
CA GLN A 13 -4.61 2.84 -9.85
C GLN A 13 -5.89 3.57 -10.25
N ALA A 14 -6.34 4.55 -9.47
CA ALA A 14 -7.51 5.36 -9.81
C ALA A 14 -7.28 6.18 -11.08
N VAL A 15 -6.09 6.80 -11.21
CA VAL A 15 -5.71 7.56 -12.41
C VAL A 15 -5.59 6.65 -13.64
N MET A 16 -4.98 5.48 -13.50
CA MET A 16 -4.89 4.51 -14.60
C MET A 16 -6.25 3.94 -14.99
N LEU A 17 -7.18 3.74 -14.04
CA LEU A 17 -8.56 3.34 -14.33
C LEU A 17 -9.29 4.41 -15.15
N ASP A 18 -9.17 5.68 -14.77
CA ASP A 18 -9.80 6.80 -15.47
C ASP A 18 -9.21 6.99 -16.88
N SER A 19 -7.88 6.92 -17.00
CA SER A 19 -7.18 7.22 -18.26
C SER A 19 -7.15 6.05 -19.26
N ILE A 20 -6.99 4.80 -18.78
CA ILE A 20 -6.87 3.61 -19.64
C ILE A 20 -8.23 2.91 -19.78
N GLY A 21 -9.08 2.97 -18.75
CA GLY A 21 -10.43 2.40 -18.77
C GLY A 21 -10.45 0.87 -18.70
N LYS A 22 -11.31 0.26 -19.52
CA LYS A 22 -11.65 -1.17 -19.47
C LYS A 22 -10.44 -2.13 -19.53
N PRO A 23 -9.40 -1.91 -20.35
CA PRO A 23 -8.22 -2.78 -20.36
C PRO A 23 -7.50 -2.85 -19.01
N TYR A 24 -7.41 -1.72 -18.29
CA TYR A 24 -6.78 -1.69 -16.98
C TYR A 24 -7.66 -2.32 -15.90
N ALA A 25 -8.98 -2.12 -15.97
CA ALA A 25 -9.93 -2.83 -15.10
C ALA A 25 -9.81 -4.36 -15.24
N GLN A 26 -9.64 -4.87 -16.47
CA GLN A 26 -9.38 -6.29 -16.72
C GLN A 26 -8.04 -6.75 -16.14
N LEU A 27 -6.98 -5.93 -16.26
CA LEU A 27 -5.70 -6.23 -15.63
C LEU A 27 -5.82 -6.33 -14.11
N LEU A 28 -6.54 -5.41 -13.46
CA LEU A 28 -6.78 -5.46 -12.02
C LEU A 28 -7.61 -6.68 -11.61
N GLN A 29 -8.57 -7.11 -12.43
CA GLN A 29 -9.32 -8.34 -12.18
C GLN A 29 -8.45 -9.60 -12.27
N VAL A 30 -7.48 -9.63 -13.18
CA VAL A 30 -6.48 -10.72 -13.22
C VAL A 30 -5.60 -10.66 -11.97
N ALA A 31 -5.15 -9.47 -11.59
CA ALA A 31 -4.26 -9.25 -10.46
C ALA A 31 -4.94 -9.46 -9.08
N SER A 32 -6.28 -9.45 -8.99
CA SER A 32 -6.98 -9.66 -7.71
C SER A 32 -6.70 -11.04 -7.10
N HIS A 33 -6.37 -12.04 -7.92
CA HIS A 33 -5.98 -13.38 -7.47
C HIS A 33 -4.59 -13.42 -6.84
N ASN A 34 -3.72 -12.47 -7.19
CA ASN A 34 -2.42 -12.29 -6.57
C ASN A 34 -2.06 -10.80 -6.56
N PRO A 35 -2.58 -10.02 -5.58
CA PRO A 35 -2.41 -8.57 -5.54
C PRO A 35 -0.95 -8.12 -5.39
N SER A 36 -0.05 -9.02 -5.00
CA SER A 36 1.38 -8.77 -4.93
C SER A 36 2.03 -8.72 -6.34
N CYS A 37 1.36 -9.26 -7.36
CA CYS A 37 1.84 -9.25 -8.75
C CYS A 37 1.35 -8.04 -9.56
N THR A 38 0.47 -7.20 -9.02
CA THR A 38 -0.14 -6.08 -9.77
C THR A 38 0.91 -5.19 -10.43
N GLN A 39 1.91 -4.73 -9.66
CA GLN A 39 3.00 -3.88 -10.17
C GLN A 39 3.77 -4.55 -11.32
N LEU A 40 4.08 -5.84 -11.19
CA LEU A 40 4.79 -6.62 -12.21
C LEU A 40 3.95 -6.78 -13.49
N LEU A 41 2.66 -7.06 -13.34
CA LEU A 41 1.73 -7.21 -14.47
C LEU A 41 1.56 -5.91 -15.24
N GLU A 42 1.42 -4.78 -14.53
CA GLU A 42 1.36 -3.45 -15.12
C GLU A 42 2.63 -3.13 -15.89
N THR A 43 3.79 -3.28 -15.24
CA THR A 43 5.09 -3.02 -15.88
C THR A 43 5.26 -3.86 -17.15
N LYS A 44 4.89 -5.15 -17.11
CA LYS A 44 4.99 -6.05 -18.26
C LYS A 44 4.03 -5.69 -19.40
N LYS A 45 2.85 -5.14 -19.10
CA LYS A 45 1.80 -4.88 -20.10
C LYS A 45 1.80 -3.44 -20.62
N LEU A 46 2.20 -2.49 -19.79
CA LEU A 46 2.07 -1.05 -20.03
C LEU A 46 3.44 -0.35 -20.10
N GLY A 47 4.51 -0.99 -19.61
CA GLY A 47 5.84 -0.38 -19.51
C GLY A 47 6.02 0.53 -18.30
N PHE A 48 4.98 0.70 -17.48
CA PHE A 48 4.97 1.45 -16.23
C PHE A 48 3.94 0.84 -15.26
N ASN A 49 3.96 1.27 -14.00
CA ASN A 49 3.08 0.77 -12.95
C ASN A 49 2.37 1.88 -12.15
N HIS A 50 1.40 1.48 -11.33
CA HIS A 50 0.59 2.40 -10.53
C HIS A 50 1.38 3.19 -9.48
N GLN A 51 2.53 2.69 -9.02
CA GLN A 51 3.37 3.37 -8.04
C GLN A 51 4.10 4.54 -8.70
N GLU A 52 4.62 4.33 -9.91
CA GLU A 52 5.24 5.37 -10.73
C GLU A 52 4.24 6.47 -11.10
N VAL A 53 3.04 6.08 -11.58
CA VAL A 53 1.97 7.03 -11.90
C VAL A 53 1.54 7.81 -10.65
N GLY A 54 1.34 7.11 -9.52
CA GLY A 54 0.97 7.75 -8.26
C GLY A 54 2.01 8.74 -7.77
N ALA A 55 3.30 8.41 -7.89
CA ALA A 55 4.40 9.30 -7.52
C ALA A 55 4.43 10.57 -8.38
N LEU A 56 4.20 10.44 -9.70
CA LEU A 56 4.09 11.59 -10.59
C LEU A 56 2.93 12.52 -10.22
N VAL A 57 1.77 11.94 -9.87
CA VAL A 57 0.59 12.70 -9.41
C VAL A 57 0.90 13.44 -8.11
N ALA A 58 1.49 12.75 -7.14
CA ALA A 58 1.86 13.34 -5.86
C ALA A 58 2.88 14.48 -6.00
N LYS A 59 3.89 14.32 -6.87
CA LYS A 59 4.83 15.40 -7.22
C LYS A 59 4.12 16.58 -7.86
N ARG A 60 3.17 16.34 -8.76
CA ARG A 60 2.41 17.40 -9.43
C ARG A 60 1.48 18.16 -8.48
N TRP A 61 1.02 17.50 -7.41
CA TRP A 61 0.26 18.12 -6.33
C TRP A 61 1.12 18.82 -5.28
N ASP A 62 2.45 18.89 -5.50
CA ASP A 62 3.41 19.51 -4.57
C ASP A 62 3.36 18.88 -3.17
N LEU A 63 3.14 17.56 -3.11
CA LEU A 63 3.16 16.83 -1.84
C LEU A 63 4.59 16.63 -1.34
N PRO A 64 4.80 16.54 -0.01
CA PRO A 64 6.11 16.30 0.57
C PRO A 64 6.79 15.05 0.00
N GLU A 65 8.12 15.08 -0.13
CA GLU A 65 8.94 13.98 -0.68
C GLU A 65 8.69 12.65 0.03
N ALA A 66 8.51 12.67 1.36
CA ALA A 66 8.18 11.47 2.13
C ALA A 66 6.83 10.83 1.74
N VAL A 67 5.86 11.62 1.27
CA VAL A 67 4.58 11.12 0.74
C VAL A 67 4.77 10.53 -0.65
N VAL A 68 5.54 11.22 -1.49
CA VAL A 68 5.91 10.75 -2.84
C VAL A 68 6.62 9.40 -2.75
N ASP A 69 7.62 9.28 -1.87
CA ASP A 69 8.39 8.05 -1.66
C ASP A 69 7.52 6.92 -1.13
N ALA A 70 6.62 7.21 -0.17
CA ALA A 70 5.66 6.23 0.31
C ALA A 70 4.78 5.69 -0.82
N ILE A 71 4.31 6.57 -1.73
CA ILE A 71 3.52 6.13 -2.88
C ILE A 71 4.39 5.31 -3.85
N GLN A 72 5.61 5.77 -4.15
CA GLN A 72 6.48 5.14 -5.14
C GLN A 72 6.99 3.76 -4.69
N PHE A 73 7.34 3.60 -3.41
CA PHE A 73 8.12 2.45 -2.95
C PHE A 73 7.34 1.48 -2.04
N HIS A 74 6.04 1.69 -1.78
CA HIS A 74 5.30 0.82 -0.85
C HIS A 74 5.26 -0.67 -1.24
N GLY A 75 5.41 -1.00 -2.54
CA GLY A 75 5.48 -2.39 -3.03
C GLY A 75 6.87 -2.99 -2.95
N GLN A 76 7.91 -2.15 -3.05
CA GLN A 76 9.32 -2.52 -3.04
C GLN A 76 10.10 -1.61 -2.07
N PRO A 77 9.84 -1.70 -0.76
CA PRO A 77 10.35 -0.74 0.24
C PRO A 77 11.89 -0.72 0.35
N LEU A 78 12.57 -1.76 -0.14
CA LEU A 78 14.03 -1.84 -0.15
C LEU A 78 14.67 -0.92 -1.19
N GLU A 79 13.93 -0.51 -2.21
CA GLU A 79 14.39 0.39 -3.28
C GLU A 79 14.40 1.87 -2.88
N ALA A 80 13.73 2.22 -1.77
CA ALA A 80 13.73 3.58 -1.25
C ALA A 80 15.13 4.00 -0.74
N LEU A 81 15.60 5.14 -1.22
CA LEU A 81 16.82 5.82 -0.79
C LEU A 81 16.45 6.86 0.28
N GLY A 82 16.97 6.73 1.51
CA GLY A 82 16.71 7.71 2.60
C GLY A 82 15.80 7.19 3.73
N PRO A 83 15.24 8.09 4.57
CA PRO A 83 14.48 7.72 5.76
C PRO A 83 13.25 6.86 5.42
N ARG A 84 13.24 5.62 5.91
CA ARG A 84 12.30 4.59 5.46
C ARG A 84 10.96 4.58 6.21
N LEU A 85 10.72 5.49 7.14
CA LEU A 85 9.58 5.36 8.05
C LEU A 85 8.23 5.43 7.30
N HIS A 86 8.01 6.42 6.44
CA HIS A 86 6.76 6.53 5.67
C HIS A 86 6.55 5.34 4.75
N VAL A 87 7.60 4.93 4.03
CA VAL A 87 7.59 3.76 3.13
C VAL A 87 7.30 2.47 3.90
N HIS A 88 8.00 2.23 5.00
CA HIS A 88 7.85 1.01 5.79
C HIS A 88 6.47 0.95 6.46
N LEU A 89 6.03 2.06 7.06
CA LEU A 89 4.71 2.14 7.69
C LEU A 89 3.59 1.92 6.69
N ILE A 90 3.67 2.51 5.49
CA ILE A 90 2.64 2.29 4.47
C ILE A 90 2.67 0.86 3.92
N THR A 91 3.85 0.25 3.78
CA THR A 91 3.97 -1.16 3.38
C THR A 91 3.29 -2.06 4.41
N VAL A 92 3.59 -1.89 5.70
CA VAL A 92 2.99 -2.70 6.78
C VAL A 92 1.48 -2.46 6.84
N ALA A 93 1.04 -1.21 6.88
CA ALA A 93 -0.38 -0.86 6.92
C ALA A 93 -1.16 -1.41 5.72
N SER A 94 -0.61 -1.33 4.50
CA SER A 94 -1.27 -1.88 3.31
C SER A 94 -1.36 -3.41 3.34
N ARG A 95 -0.37 -4.11 3.91
CA ARG A 95 -0.38 -5.57 4.02
C ARG A 95 -1.35 -6.03 5.11
N VAL A 96 -1.32 -5.39 6.28
CA VAL A 96 -2.27 -5.63 7.38
C VAL A 96 -3.70 -5.43 6.88
N ALA A 97 -3.99 -4.28 6.25
CA ALA A 97 -5.33 -4.02 5.71
C ALA A 97 -5.78 -5.08 4.70
N ARG A 98 -4.87 -5.61 3.88
CA ARG A 98 -5.19 -6.68 2.93
C ARG A 98 -5.60 -7.97 3.64
N TYR A 99 -4.86 -8.38 4.68
CA TYR A 99 -5.22 -9.56 5.47
C TYR A 99 -6.56 -9.39 6.18
N LEU A 100 -6.80 -8.21 6.77
CA LEU A 100 -8.09 -7.89 7.40
C LEU A 100 -9.26 -7.95 6.40
N ILE A 101 -9.11 -7.43 5.18
CA ILE A 101 -10.15 -7.47 4.14
C ILE A 101 -10.53 -8.90 3.75
N VAL A 102 -9.57 -9.83 3.76
CA VAL A 102 -9.84 -11.25 3.46
C VAL A 102 -10.18 -12.09 4.70
N GLY A 103 -10.30 -11.45 5.87
CA GLY A 103 -10.64 -12.11 7.14
C GLY A 103 -9.49 -12.91 7.78
N ASP A 104 -8.25 -12.71 7.36
CA ASP A 104 -7.07 -13.42 7.88
C ASP A 104 -6.44 -12.63 9.05
N MET A 105 -7.07 -12.69 10.22
CA MET A 105 -6.60 -11.97 11.41
C MET A 105 -5.25 -12.47 11.92
N GLU A 106 -4.95 -13.76 11.73
CA GLU A 106 -3.68 -14.36 12.14
C GLU A 106 -2.53 -13.78 11.31
N ALA A 107 -2.66 -13.74 9.98
CA ALA A 107 -1.64 -13.15 9.13
C ALA A 107 -1.52 -11.63 9.33
N ALA A 108 -2.64 -10.92 9.58
CA ALA A 108 -2.62 -9.50 9.94
C ALA A 108 -1.80 -9.25 11.22
N SER A 109 -2.04 -10.06 12.24
CA SER A 109 -1.33 -10.00 13.53
C SER A 109 0.15 -10.33 13.37
N HIS A 110 0.48 -11.41 12.67
CA HIS A 110 1.87 -11.79 12.40
C HIS A 110 2.63 -10.71 11.63
N MET A 111 2.01 -10.11 10.59
CA MET A 111 2.61 -9.02 9.82
C MET A 111 2.86 -7.78 10.68
N MET A 112 1.91 -7.38 11.52
CA MET A 112 2.08 -6.23 12.41
C MET A 112 3.16 -6.48 13.46
N LEU A 113 3.11 -7.62 14.16
CA LEU A 113 4.03 -7.96 15.24
C LEU A 113 5.47 -8.11 14.75
N SER A 114 5.68 -8.75 13.59
CA SER A 114 7.02 -8.92 13.00
C SER A 114 7.69 -7.60 12.58
N ASN A 115 6.94 -6.49 12.47
CA ASN A 115 7.45 -5.18 12.09
C ASN A 115 7.43 -4.17 13.25
N CYS A 116 7.03 -4.57 14.47
CA CYS A 116 6.92 -3.66 15.61
C CYS A 116 8.25 -2.97 15.95
N GLU A 117 9.35 -3.72 16.00
CA GLU A 117 10.69 -3.17 16.29
C GLU A 117 11.11 -2.14 15.25
N ALA A 118 10.97 -2.47 13.96
CA ALA A 118 11.31 -1.59 12.85
C ALA A 118 10.43 -0.32 12.79
N LEU A 119 9.22 -0.38 13.33
CA LEU A 119 8.29 0.74 13.45
C LEU A 119 8.42 1.51 14.78
N GLY A 120 9.27 1.07 15.71
CA GLY A 120 9.35 1.63 17.06
C GLY A 120 8.05 1.46 17.86
N MET A 121 7.26 0.44 17.55
CA MET A 121 5.98 0.14 18.17
C MET A 121 6.12 -0.91 19.27
N ASN A 122 5.39 -0.71 20.37
CA ASN A 122 5.24 -1.72 21.40
C ASN A 122 4.31 -2.85 20.88
N PRO A 123 4.69 -4.14 20.99
CA PRO A 123 3.89 -5.26 20.49
C PRO A 123 2.48 -5.38 21.10
N GLU A 124 2.33 -5.15 22.40
CA GLU A 124 1.03 -5.20 23.08
C GLU A 124 0.10 -4.11 22.55
N ARG A 125 0.65 -2.90 22.36
CA ARG A 125 -0.09 -1.78 21.77
C ARG A 125 -0.45 -2.04 20.30
N ALA A 126 0.40 -2.72 19.55
CA ALA A 126 0.13 -3.09 18.16
C ALA A 126 -1.02 -4.11 18.07
N ALA A 127 -1.06 -5.11 18.95
CA ALA A 127 -2.17 -6.05 19.06
C ALA A 127 -3.49 -5.33 19.40
N GLN A 128 -3.48 -4.44 20.40
CA GLN A 128 -4.66 -3.64 20.76
C GLN A 128 -5.19 -2.77 19.60
N ILE A 129 -4.31 -2.28 18.72
CA ILE A 129 -4.72 -1.54 17.54
C ILE A 129 -5.48 -2.45 16.57
N LEU A 130 -4.99 -3.67 16.33
CA LEU A 130 -5.67 -4.64 15.46
C LEU A 130 -7.05 -5.01 16.00
N ASP A 131 -7.13 -5.32 17.30
CA ASP A 131 -8.41 -5.66 17.96
C ASP A 131 -9.43 -4.52 17.85
N ARG A 132 -8.97 -3.27 17.82
CA ARG A 132 -9.84 -2.08 17.66
C ARG A 132 -10.24 -1.79 16.22
N ILE A 133 -9.48 -2.26 15.25
CA ILE A 133 -9.84 -2.16 13.82
C ILE A 133 -10.94 -3.19 13.51
N ASP A 134 -11.01 -4.28 14.28
CA ASP A 134 -11.94 -5.39 14.10
C ASP A 134 -13.28 -5.25 14.84
N VAL A 135 -14.03 -4.18 14.57
CA VAL A 135 -15.38 -4.05 15.14
C VAL A 135 -16.49 -3.92 14.09
N ASN A 136 -16.22 -3.60 12.82
CA ASN A 136 -17.29 -3.37 11.83
C ASN A 136 -16.88 -3.55 10.35
N ALA A 137 -15.95 -4.44 10.01
CA ALA A 137 -15.68 -4.77 8.60
C ALA A 137 -16.75 -5.71 7.97
N GLY A 138 -17.85 -5.96 8.68
CA GLY A 138 -19.07 -6.55 8.14
C GLY A 138 -20.00 -5.48 7.55
N VAL A 139 -19.85 -5.24 6.25
CA VAL A 139 -20.96 -4.84 5.37
C VAL A 139 -21.17 -5.98 4.38
#